data_AF-A0A4U8YVB7-F1
#
_entry.id   AF-A0A4U8YVB7-F1
#
_cell.length_a   1.000
_cell.length_b   1.000
_cell.length_c   1.000
_cell.angle_alpha   90.00
_cell.angle_beta   90.00
_cell.angle_gamma   90.00
#
_symmetry.space_group_name_H-M   'P 1'
#
loop_
_entity.id
_entity.type
_entity.pdbx_description
1 polymer ?
#
loop_
_entity_poly.entity_id
_entity_poly.type
_entity_poly.pdbx_seq_one_letter_code
_entity_poly.pdbx_strand_id
1 'polypeptide(L)' 'MKSMVIVFVVLLGVAMISANEQELLDILRDSMSDPRRGCVNKYKSNICGKLVTPMNCINQKTRMGKFARNYCQFMCGLC' A
#
# COMPACT_ATOMS: atom_id res chain seq x y z
N MET A 1 41.19 -21.25 -16.67
CA MET A 1 39.84 -21.76 -16.36
C MET A 1 39.32 -21.30 -14.98
N LYS A 2 40.09 -21.41 -13.89
CA LYS A 2 39.64 -21.01 -12.54
C LYS A 2 39.21 -19.53 -12.42
N SER A 3 39.96 -18.59 -13.00
CA SER A 3 39.60 -17.15 -12.92
C SER A 3 38.33 -16.79 -13.69
N MET A 4 38.00 -17.50 -14.78
CA MET A 4 36.75 -17.24 -15.52
C MET A 4 35.52 -17.70 -14.74
N VAL A 5 35.62 -18.81 -13.99
CA VAL A 5 34.54 -19.27 -13.12
C VAL A 5 34.27 -18.28 -12.00
N ILE A 6 35.33 -17.69 -11.42
CA ILE A 6 35.18 -16.69 -10.35
C ILE A 6 34.48 -15.44 -10.88
N VAL A 7 34.88 -14.95 -12.05
CA VAL A 7 34.23 -13.77 -12.68
C VAL A 7 32.75 -14.06 -12.98
N PHE A 8 32.44 -15.26 -13.45
CA PHE A 8 31.05 -15.67 -13.73
C PHE A 8 30.20 -15.76 -12.47
N VAL A 9 30.75 -16.32 -11.38
CA VAL A 9 30.05 -16.42 -10.09
C VAL A 9 29.80 -15.04 -9.48
N VAL A 10 30.77 -14.12 -9.59
CA VAL A 10 30.61 -12.74 -9.12
C VAL A 10 29.55 -12.00 -9.94
N LEU A 11 29.57 -12.14 -11.27
CA LEU A 11 28.56 -11.53 -12.14
C LEU A 11 27.14 -12.05 -11.85
N LEU A 12 26.99 -13.35 -11.64
CA LEU A 12 25.70 -13.95 -11.25
C LEU A 12 25.24 -13.45 -9.87
N GLY A 13 26.16 -13.33 -8.91
CA GLY A 13 25.85 -12.76 -7.59
C GLY A 13 25.34 -11.33 -7.66
N VAL A 14 26.01 -10.46 -8.45
CA VAL A 14 25.58 -9.07 -8.64
C VAL A 14 24.23 -8.99 -9.37
N ALA A 15 24.01 -9.81 -10.39
CA ALA A 15 22.74 -9.85 -11.12
C ALA A 15 21.56 -10.23 -10.23
N MET A 16 21.74 -11.23 -9.35
CA MET A 16 20.70 -11.67 -8.41
C MET A 16 20.37 -10.61 -7.35
N ILE A 17 21.37 -9.85 -6.88
CA ILE A 17 21.15 -8.73 -5.94
C ILE A 17 20.39 -7.60 -6.65
N SER A 18 20.75 -7.26 -7.88
CA SER A 18 20.07 -6.20 -8.64
C SER A 18 18.62 -6.55 -9.01
N ALA A 19 18.31 -7.83 -9.27
CA ALA A 19 16.94 -8.28 -9.51
C ALA A 19 16.07 -8.18 -8.25
N ASN A 20 16.64 -8.53 -7.09
CA ASN A 20 15.96 -8.43 -5.80
C ASN A 20 15.71 -6.97 -5.37
N GLU A 21 16.63 -6.06 -5.71
CA GLU A 21 16.42 -4.62 -5.49
C GLU A 21 15.32 -4.04 -6.37
N GLN A 22 15.17 -4.49 -7.62
CA GLN A 22 14.12 -4.01 -8.52
C GLN A 22 12.71 -4.41 -8.04
N GLU A 23 12.53 -5.65 -7.54
CA GLU A 23 11.25 -6.06 -6.94
C GLU A 23 10.95 -5.29 -5.64
N LEU A 24 11.96 -5.04 -4.80
CA LEU A 24 11.80 -4.25 -3.57
C LEU A 24 11.53 -2.76 -3.87
N LEU A 25 12.18 -2.21 -4.89
CA LEU A 25 11.93 -0.85 -5.40
C LEU A 25 10.54 -0.74 -6.01
N ASP A 26 10.05 -1.74 -6.73
CA ASP A 26 8.69 -1.73 -7.27
C ASP A 26 7.64 -1.82 -6.16
N ILE A 27 7.86 -2.61 -5.09
CA ILE A 27 6.99 -2.62 -3.91
C ILE A 27 7.00 -1.26 -3.18
N LEU A 28 8.18 -0.64 -3.04
CA LEU A 28 8.32 0.70 -2.47
C LEU A 28 7.70 1.78 -3.36
N ARG A 29 7.79 1.61 -4.68
CA ARG A 29 7.25 2.53 -5.68
C ARG A 29 5.73 2.44 -5.72
N ASP A 30 5.14 1.25 -5.65
CA ASP A 30 3.69 1.03 -5.50
C ASP A 30 3.17 1.66 -4.20
N SER A 31 3.98 1.63 -3.13
CA SER A 31 3.66 2.30 -1.86
C SER A 31 3.75 3.84 -1.95
N MET A 32 4.58 4.39 -2.84
CA MET A 32 4.73 5.84 -3.06
C MET A 32 3.84 6.40 -4.17
N SER A 33 3.33 5.53 -5.06
CA SER A 33 2.45 5.89 -6.18
C SER A 33 0.97 5.66 -5.90
N ASP A 34 0.55 5.59 -4.63
CA ASP A 34 -0.87 5.79 -4.31
C ASP A 34 -1.17 7.30 -4.52
N PRO A 35 -1.92 7.70 -5.56
CA PRO A 35 -2.17 9.11 -5.89
C PRO A 35 -2.96 9.86 -4.80
N ARG A 36 -3.37 9.18 -3.73
CA ARG A 36 -4.12 9.69 -2.58
C ARG A 36 -3.24 10.43 -1.56
N ARG A 37 -2.33 11.29 -2.03
CA ARG A 37 -1.55 12.21 -1.17
C ARG A 37 -2.50 13.12 -0.38
N GLY A 38 -2.94 12.67 0.79
CA GLY A 38 -3.77 13.42 1.73
C GLY A 38 -5.10 12.78 2.07
N CYS A 39 -5.57 11.79 1.31
CA CYS A 39 -6.76 11.06 1.70
C CYS A 39 -6.39 9.91 2.63
N VAL A 40 -6.53 10.14 3.92
CA VAL A 40 -6.35 9.10 4.93
C VAL A 40 -7.57 9.02 5.82
N ASN A 41 -7.87 7.82 6.30
CA ASN A 41 -8.84 7.68 7.37
C ASN A 41 -8.26 8.34 8.64
N LYS A 42 -9.08 9.10 9.36
CA LYS A 42 -8.71 9.68 10.66
C LYS A 42 -8.48 8.58 11.70
N TYR A 43 -9.23 7.49 11.62
CA TYR A 43 -9.05 6.31 12.47
C TYR A 43 -8.38 5.17 11.71
N LYS A 44 -7.62 4.35 12.46
CA LYS A 44 -6.93 3.16 11.95
C LYS A 44 -7.92 2.12 11.40
N SER A 45 -7.40 1.19 10.60
CA SER A 45 -8.17 0.12 9.96
C SER A 45 -8.93 -0.78 10.94
N ASN A 46 -8.48 -0.92 12.18
CA ASN A 46 -9.20 -1.65 13.22
C ASN A 46 -10.54 -1.01 13.61
N ILE A 47 -10.72 0.30 13.38
CA ILE A 47 -11.95 1.04 13.62
C ILE A 47 -12.71 1.17 12.30
N CYS A 48 -12.12 1.81 11.29
CA CYS A 48 -12.80 2.01 10.01
C CYS A 48 -13.11 0.67 9.34
N GLY A 49 -12.16 -0.25 9.23
CA GLY A 49 -12.35 -1.55 8.58
C GLY A 49 -13.20 -2.57 9.34
N LYS A 50 -13.44 -2.39 10.65
CA LYS A 50 -14.31 -3.31 11.43
C LYS A 50 -15.72 -2.75 11.66
N LEU A 51 -15.84 -1.45 11.93
CA LEU A 51 -17.11 -0.84 12.33
C LEU A 51 -17.85 -0.20 11.15
N VAL A 52 -17.13 0.26 10.13
CA VAL A 52 -17.74 0.88 8.96
C VAL A 52 -17.97 -0.18 7.90
N THR A 53 -19.23 -0.35 7.50
CA THR A 53 -19.61 -1.15 6.35
C THR A 53 -19.91 -0.23 5.16
N PRO A 54 -19.94 -0.74 3.92
CA PRO A 54 -20.31 0.05 2.75
C PRO A 54 -21.67 0.75 2.91
N MET A 55 -22.62 0.11 3.60
CA MET A 55 -23.94 0.72 3.87
C MET A 55 -23.86 1.95 4.76
N ASN A 56 -22.87 2.04 5.65
CA ASN A 56 -22.68 3.25 6.45
C ASN A 56 -22.18 4.41 5.58
N CYS A 57 -21.31 4.16 4.60
CA CYS A 57 -20.86 5.19 3.66
C CYS A 57 -22.01 5.75 2.80
N ILE A 58 -22.97 4.90 2.41
CA ILE A 58 -24.15 5.28 1.62
C ILE A 58 -25.19 6.00 2.49
N ASN A 59 -25.52 5.44 3.67
CA ASN A 59 -26.62 5.93 4.51
C ASN A 59 -26.17 6.98 5.54
N GLN A 60 -26.11 8.23 5.07
CA GLN A 60 -25.63 9.40 5.81
C GLN A 60 -26.51 9.82 6.99
N LYS A 61 -27.77 9.38 7.03
CA LYS A 61 -28.72 9.79 8.09
C LYS A 61 -28.46 9.07 9.41
N THR A 62 -27.81 7.92 9.36
CA THR A 62 -27.47 7.14 10.56
C THR A 62 -26.27 7.72 11.29
N ARG A 63 -26.18 7.48 12.60
CA ARG A 63 -25.00 7.86 13.40
C ARG A 63 -23.71 7.31 12.80
N MET A 64 -23.71 6.06 12.35
CA MET A 64 -22.54 5.46 11.72
C MET A 64 -22.25 6.01 10.33
N GLY A 65 -23.26 6.43 9.57
CA GLY A 65 -22.98 7.09 8.30
C GLY A 65 -22.31 8.44 8.47
N LYS A 66 -22.73 9.25 9.45
CA LYS A 66 -22.02 10.48 9.80
C LYS A 66 -20.58 10.21 10.25
N PHE A 67 -20.37 9.16 11.06
CA PHE A 67 -19.04 8.75 11.49
C PHE A 67 -18.15 8.36 10.30
N ALA A 68 -18.65 7.49 9.43
CA ALA A 68 -17.93 6.98 8.28
C ALA A 68 -17.48 8.10 7.34
N ARG A 69 -18.38 9.05 7.01
CA ARG A 69 -18.06 10.16 6.11
C ARG A 69 -17.12 11.22 6.69
N ASN A 70 -17.08 11.38 8.01
CA ASN A 70 -16.22 12.38 8.65
C ASN A 70 -14.83 11.83 8.98
N TYR A 71 -14.71 10.51 9.19
CA TYR A 71 -13.51 9.93 9.76
C TYR A 71 -12.92 8.75 8.99
N CYS A 72 -13.69 8.13 8.10
CA CYS A 72 -13.26 6.99 7.31
C CYS A 72 -13.40 7.29 5.80
N GLN A 73 -13.03 8.51 5.39
CA GLN A 73 -13.26 9.05 4.05
C GLN A 73 -12.60 8.23 2.95
N PHE A 74 -11.36 7.79 3.17
CA PHE A 74 -10.61 6.91 2.26
C PHE A 74 -11.33 5.58 2.04
N MET A 75 -11.86 4.99 3.13
CA MET A 75 -12.60 3.73 3.03
C MET A 75 -13.95 3.91 2.33
N CYS A 76 -14.59 5.05 2.52
CA CYS A 76 -15.83 5.39 1.84
C CYS A 76 -15.64 5.90 0.41
N GLY A 77 -14.40 5.99 -0.10
CA GLY A 77 -14.10 6.52 -1.44
C GLY A 77 -14.55 7.96 -1.64
N LEU A 78 -14.67 8.73 -0.55
CA LEU A 78 -15.00 10.16 -0.60
C LEU A 78 -13.77 11.02 -0.85
N CYS A 79 -12.62 10.39 -0.71
CA CYS A 79 -11.33 10.67 -1.29
C CYS A 79 -10.62 9.29 -1.44
#